data_AF-A0A7X1A4Y4-F1
#
_entry.id   AF-A0A7X1A4Y4-F1
#
_cell.length_a   1.000
_cell.length_b   1.000
_cell.length_c   1.000
_cell.angle_alpha   90.00
_cell.angle_beta   90.00
_cell.angle_gamma   90.00
#
_symmetry.space_group_name_H-M   'P 1'
#
loop_
_entity.id
_entity.type
_entity.pdbx_description
1 polymer ?
#
loop_
_entity_poly.entity_id
_entity_poly.type
_entity_poly.pdbx_seq_one_letter_code
_entity_poly.pdbx_strand_id
1 'polypeptide(L)'
;MRFFKKILGRINYNNAKSLYGTVEDWEASSPSELKKYKENIAQAVEAKHITPGMLGRFLVVTGDAEEGERVLNNAVQDGVENAEKDYSETLSYYYVSKGKYNTALKHDKWFEKWIDASEKCVEQGQNLAETRLADIYSACYGINDPEFENKLGRIVELFEIAAAKHQSMAALNYGRFIENTLSSEEYKQKNGINYRPFDDAKSYFLQAIKDEKGTQFEASANEAIMWHYVECMKRILYSSLDVYFEKNDLTGMYSKINTYYQEAQKYLKNGGVMKESIEESLNDYRTYFELVLLADELRLIPSFSEITDNFVWQIIKKHYPDAPVTIPKEECLMRMATYFVEHKKELTRNRNYSQAFYDFIEKRLTKI
;
A
#
# COMPACT_ATOMS: atom_id res chain seq x y z
N MET A 1 -38.43 2.44 49.04
CA MET A 1 -38.48 3.37 47.88
C MET A 1 -37.76 4.70 48.17
N ARG A 2 -36.45 4.68 48.42
CA ARG A 2 -35.51 5.85 48.37
C ARG A 2 -34.10 5.36 48.73
N PHE A 3 -33.51 4.54 47.85
CA PHE A 3 -32.08 4.14 47.96
C PHE A 3 -31.45 3.86 46.58
N PHE A 4 -32.05 4.39 45.50
CA PHE A 4 -31.68 4.10 44.11
C PHE A 4 -31.32 5.35 43.29
N LYS A 5 -30.82 6.43 43.94
CA LYS A 5 -30.56 7.71 43.24
C LYS A 5 -29.22 8.38 43.54
N LYS A 6 -28.18 7.63 43.96
CA LYS A 6 -26.88 8.25 44.33
C LYS A 6 -25.60 7.57 43.87
N ILE A 7 -25.63 6.63 42.93
CA ILE A 7 -24.43 6.17 42.20
C ILE A 7 -24.73 6.06 40.71
N LEU A 8 -25.41 7.07 40.16
CA LEU A 8 -25.44 7.39 38.74
C LEU A 8 -25.15 8.88 38.62
N GLY A 9 -24.01 9.28 39.18
CA GLY A 9 -23.42 10.58 38.91
C GLY A 9 -22.72 10.47 37.56
N ARG A 10 -23.35 11.02 36.53
CA ARG A 10 -22.76 11.46 35.25
C ARG A 10 -21.30 11.06 35.11
N ILE A 11 -21.01 9.99 34.36
CA ILE A 11 -19.67 9.82 33.81
C ILE A 11 -19.47 11.04 32.91
N ASN A 12 -18.78 12.02 33.45
CA ASN A 12 -18.27 13.14 32.69
C ASN A 12 -17.27 12.50 31.72
N TYR A 13 -17.65 12.37 30.45
CA TYR A 13 -16.84 11.68 29.43
C TYR A 13 -15.38 12.19 29.40
N ASN A 14 -15.18 13.47 29.76
CA ASN A 14 -13.85 14.08 29.89
C ASN A 14 -13.02 13.58 31.10
N ASN A 15 -13.66 13.08 32.17
CA ASN A 15 -12.98 12.49 33.33
C ASN A 15 -12.71 10.98 33.17
N ALA A 16 -13.51 10.26 32.38
CA ALA A 16 -13.23 8.84 32.09
C ALA A 16 -12.03 8.69 31.15
N LYS A 17 -11.88 9.61 30.18
CA LYS A 17 -10.73 9.63 29.27
C LYS A 17 -9.41 9.88 30.03
N SER A 18 -9.42 10.73 31.06
CA SER A 18 -8.24 11.01 31.88
C SER A 18 -7.86 9.88 32.87
N LEU A 19 -8.75 8.92 33.12
CA LEU A 19 -8.52 7.80 34.05
C LEU A 19 -7.98 6.55 33.37
N TYR A 20 -8.47 6.25 32.16
CA TYR A 20 -8.14 5.02 31.44
C TYR A 20 -7.35 5.23 30.16
N GLY A 21 -7.38 6.44 29.57
CA GLY A 21 -6.71 6.76 28.31
C GLY A 21 -7.31 6.04 27.08
N THR A 22 -6.89 6.46 25.88
CA THR A 22 -7.07 5.75 24.62
C THR A 22 -5.78 5.06 24.18
N VAL A 23 -5.85 4.28 23.09
CA VAL A 23 -4.65 3.67 22.48
C VAL A 23 -3.60 4.73 22.16
N GLU A 24 -4.01 5.86 21.59
CA GLU A 24 -3.11 6.98 21.26
C GLU A 24 -2.51 7.61 22.52
N ASP A 25 -3.31 7.75 23.60
CA ASP A 25 -2.82 8.26 24.88
C ASP A 25 -1.73 7.33 25.44
N TRP A 26 -1.94 6.00 25.38
CA TRP A 26 -0.97 5.02 25.88
C TRP A 26 0.31 5.02 25.07
N GLU A 27 0.23 5.07 23.74
CA GLU A 27 1.41 5.08 22.88
C GLU A 27 2.28 6.32 23.06
N ALA A 28 1.67 7.46 23.44
CA ALA A 28 2.37 8.70 23.73
C ALA A 28 2.85 8.82 25.19
N SER A 29 2.45 7.90 26.07
CA SER A 29 2.68 8.00 27.52
C SER A 29 4.08 7.57 27.97
N SER A 30 4.56 8.21 29.03
CA SER A 30 5.78 7.78 29.73
C SER A 30 5.55 6.48 30.52
N PRO A 31 6.62 5.74 30.89
CA PRO A 31 6.48 4.52 31.71
C PRO A 31 5.73 4.73 33.04
N SER A 32 5.89 5.90 33.68
CA SER A 32 5.17 6.22 34.93
C SER A 32 3.68 6.44 34.71
N GLU A 33 3.29 7.03 33.57
CA GLU A 33 1.89 7.22 33.21
C GLU A 33 1.23 5.90 32.82
N LEU A 34 1.94 5.04 32.05
CA LEU A 34 1.48 3.69 31.71
C LEU A 34 1.21 2.85 32.97
N LYS A 35 2.09 2.93 33.98
CA LYS A 35 1.86 2.25 35.26
C LYS A 35 0.56 2.70 35.93
N LYS A 36 0.29 4.01 35.93
CA LYS A 36 -0.94 4.58 36.50
C LYS A 36 -2.18 4.13 35.73
N TYR A 37 -2.13 4.10 34.39
CA TYR A 37 -3.22 3.56 33.58
C TYR A 37 -3.48 2.09 33.88
N LYS A 38 -2.42 1.26 33.95
CA LYS A 38 -2.54 -0.16 34.27
C LYS A 38 -3.23 -0.39 35.63
N GLU A 39 -2.81 0.34 36.66
CA GLU A 39 -3.40 0.25 38.01
C GLU A 39 -4.87 0.67 38.01
N ASN A 40 -5.21 1.79 37.38
CA ASN A 40 -6.59 2.28 37.29
C ASN A 40 -7.50 1.30 36.53
N ILE A 41 -7.02 0.75 35.41
CA ILE A 41 -7.76 -0.20 34.59
C ILE A 41 -7.98 -1.51 35.36
N ALA A 42 -6.93 -2.06 35.99
CA ALA A 42 -7.03 -3.30 36.75
C ALA A 42 -8.05 -3.19 37.90
N GLN A 43 -7.98 -2.11 38.70
CA GLN A 43 -8.94 -1.86 39.78
C GLN A 43 -10.37 -1.70 39.26
N ALA A 44 -10.56 -1.04 38.11
CA ALA A 44 -11.87 -0.86 37.51
C ALA A 44 -12.44 -2.17 36.94
N VAL A 45 -11.61 -3.08 36.43
CA VAL A 45 -12.03 -4.43 36.03
C VAL A 45 -12.46 -5.25 37.24
N GLU A 46 -11.68 -5.26 38.32
CA GLU A 46 -12.03 -5.94 39.57
C GLU A 46 -13.34 -5.43 40.17
N ALA A 47 -13.55 -4.10 40.12
CA ALA A 47 -14.79 -3.45 40.54
C ALA A 47 -15.96 -3.62 39.55
N LYS A 48 -15.76 -4.31 38.42
CA LYS A 48 -16.73 -4.49 37.33
C LYS A 48 -17.27 -3.19 36.76
N HIS A 49 -16.46 -2.13 36.79
CA HIS A 49 -16.78 -0.84 36.17
C HIS A 49 -16.47 -0.82 34.67
N ILE A 50 -15.53 -1.64 34.21
CA ILE A 50 -15.16 -1.82 32.81
C ILE A 50 -14.94 -3.31 32.50
N THR A 51 -14.94 -3.68 31.22
CA THR A 51 -14.74 -5.07 30.80
C THR A 51 -13.27 -5.49 30.92
N PRO A 52 -12.99 -6.79 31.14
CA PRO A 52 -11.64 -7.33 31.03
C PRO A 52 -10.98 -7.05 29.68
N GLY A 53 -11.79 -6.89 28.62
CA GLY A 53 -11.31 -6.51 27.29
C GLY A 53 -10.46 -5.23 27.29
N MET A 54 -10.83 -4.22 28.07
CA MET A 54 -10.04 -2.98 28.19
C MET A 54 -8.63 -3.22 28.74
N LEU A 55 -8.49 -4.10 29.73
CA LEU A 55 -7.18 -4.48 30.27
C LEU A 55 -6.36 -5.26 29.23
N GLY A 56 -7.00 -6.20 28.53
CA GLY A 56 -6.36 -6.94 27.45
C GLY A 56 -5.80 -6.03 26.36
N ARG A 57 -6.60 -5.05 25.90
CA ARG A 57 -6.18 -4.02 24.93
C ARG A 57 -4.96 -3.23 25.38
N PHE A 58 -5.02 -2.72 26.61
CA PHE A 58 -3.94 -1.95 27.20
C PHE A 58 -2.63 -2.75 27.20
N LEU A 59 -2.69 -4.02 27.64
CA LEU A 59 -1.51 -4.88 27.73
C LEU A 59 -0.90 -5.17 26.35
N VAL A 60 -1.74 -5.50 25.34
CA VAL A 60 -1.27 -5.71 23.96
C VAL A 60 -0.54 -4.48 23.42
N VAL A 61 -1.16 -3.30 23.54
CA VAL A 61 -0.61 -2.05 22.98
C VAL A 61 0.67 -1.62 23.70
N THR A 62 0.78 -1.85 25.00
CA THR A 62 1.88 -1.33 25.83
C THR A 62 3.08 -2.29 25.97
N GLY A 63 3.03 -3.45 25.31
CA GLY A 63 4.19 -4.35 25.18
C GLY A 63 4.12 -5.66 25.97
N ASP A 64 2.98 -5.98 26.60
CA ASP A 64 2.72 -7.26 27.27
C ASP A 64 1.70 -8.08 26.47
N ALA A 65 2.05 -8.37 25.21
CA ALA A 65 1.12 -8.89 24.21
C ALA A 65 0.58 -10.28 24.55
N GLU A 66 1.42 -11.19 25.04
CA GLU A 66 0.98 -12.55 25.39
C GLU A 66 -0.07 -12.54 26.52
N GLU A 67 0.16 -11.75 27.57
CA GLU A 67 -0.78 -11.62 28.68
C GLU A 67 -2.04 -10.85 28.26
N GLY A 68 -1.90 -9.81 27.45
CA GLY A 68 -3.03 -9.07 26.91
C GLY A 68 -3.93 -9.96 26.04
N GLU A 69 -3.32 -10.77 25.19
CA GLU A 69 -4.04 -11.77 24.39
C GLU A 69 -4.76 -12.79 25.29
N ARG A 70 -4.08 -13.23 26.36
CA ARG A 70 -4.65 -14.10 27.40
C ARG A 70 -5.91 -13.56 28.01
N VAL A 71 -5.89 -12.30 28.41
CA VAL A 71 -7.07 -11.64 28.97
C VAL A 71 -8.20 -11.56 27.96
N LEU A 72 -7.90 -11.20 26.70
CA LEU A 72 -8.91 -11.07 25.64
C LEU A 72 -9.59 -12.40 25.31
N ASN A 73 -8.83 -13.48 25.08
CA ASN A 73 -9.41 -14.79 24.80
C ASN A 73 -10.25 -15.32 25.96
N ASN A 74 -9.80 -15.11 27.21
CA ASN A 74 -10.58 -15.56 28.36
C ASN A 74 -11.92 -14.81 28.42
N ALA A 75 -11.94 -13.51 28.13
CA ALA A 75 -13.18 -12.75 28.04
C ALA A 75 -14.13 -13.31 26.96
N VAL A 76 -13.60 -13.75 25.81
CA VAL A 76 -14.36 -14.42 24.75
C VAL A 76 -14.94 -15.74 25.25
N GLN A 77 -14.13 -16.57 25.91
CA GLN A 77 -14.56 -17.86 26.46
C GLN A 77 -15.63 -17.73 27.56
N ASP A 78 -15.52 -16.68 28.37
CA ASP A 78 -16.46 -16.36 29.44
C ASP A 78 -17.76 -15.71 28.91
N GLY A 79 -17.87 -15.47 27.59
CA GLY A 79 -19.04 -14.87 26.97
C GLY A 79 -19.27 -13.41 27.39
N VAL A 80 -18.19 -12.67 27.67
CA VAL A 80 -18.29 -11.25 28.00
C VAL A 80 -18.80 -10.48 26.79
N GLU A 81 -19.75 -9.56 27.01
CA GLU A 81 -20.33 -8.74 25.95
C GLU A 81 -19.23 -7.97 25.18
N ASN A 82 -19.30 -8.02 23.84
CA ASN A 82 -18.32 -7.43 22.91
C ASN A 82 -16.89 -8.00 22.99
N ALA A 83 -16.66 -9.13 23.66
CA ALA A 83 -15.31 -9.69 23.78
C ALA A 83 -14.70 -10.14 22.44
N GLU A 84 -15.47 -10.75 21.53
CA GLU A 84 -14.98 -11.11 20.20
C GLU A 84 -14.52 -9.88 19.41
N LYS A 85 -15.29 -8.79 19.52
CA LYS A 85 -14.95 -7.51 18.90
C LYS A 85 -13.66 -6.95 19.47
N ASP A 86 -13.59 -6.84 20.79
CA ASP A 86 -12.41 -6.33 21.49
C ASP A 86 -11.18 -7.17 21.14
N TYR A 87 -11.32 -8.49 21.04
CA TYR A 87 -10.23 -9.39 20.67
C TYR A 87 -9.79 -9.17 19.22
N SER A 88 -10.74 -9.25 18.28
CA SER A 88 -10.51 -9.10 16.85
C SER A 88 -9.89 -7.75 16.48
N GLU A 89 -10.45 -6.64 16.99
CA GLU A 89 -9.99 -5.28 16.68
C GLU A 89 -8.55 -5.04 17.19
N THR A 90 -8.26 -5.52 18.39
CA THR A 90 -6.98 -5.28 19.05
C THR A 90 -5.84 -6.01 18.37
N LEU A 91 -6.05 -7.29 18.06
CA LEU A 91 -5.04 -8.08 17.38
C LEU A 91 -4.85 -7.65 15.93
N SER A 92 -5.92 -7.25 15.23
CA SER A 92 -5.81 -6.66 13.89
C SER A 92 -4.94 -5.40 13.92
N TYR A 93 -5.20 -4.50 14.87
CA TYR A 93 -4.39 -3.30 15.04
C TYR A 93 -2.92 -3.65 15.33
N TYR A 94 -2.69 -4.55 16.29
CA TYR A 94 -1.34 -4.89 16.75
C TYR A 94 -0.52 -5.65 15.70
N TYR A 95 -1.04 -6.75 15.15
CA TYR A 95 -0.28 -7.58 14.21
C TYR A 95 -0.30 -7.00 12.80
N VAL A 96 -1.46 -6.56 12.31
CA VAL A 96 -1.59 -6.11 10.92
C VAL A 96 -1.23 -4.64 10.79
N SER A 97 -1.94 -3.74 11.47
CA SER A 97 -1.76 -2.29 11.25
C SER A 97 -0.41 -1.76 11.74
N LYS A 98 0.13 -2.26 12.86
CA LYS A 98 1.47 -1.89 13.35
C LYS A 98 2.60 -2.70 12.70
N GLY A 99 2.29 -3.61 11.78
CA GLY A 99 3.29 -4.45 11.11
C GLY A 99 4.09 -5.33 12.07
N LYS A 100 3.50 -5.74 13.19
CA LYS A 100 4.12 -6.71 14.12
C LYS A 100 3.89 -8.16 13.69
N TYR A 101 3.15 -8.35 12.60
CA TYR A 101 2.99 -9.64 11.94
C TYR A 101 4.34 -10.21 11.52
N ASN A 102 4.52 -11.50 11.79
CA ASN A 102 5.49 -12.33 11.11
C ASN A 102 4.82 -13.68 10.81
N THR A 103 5.37 -14.44 9.87
CA THR A 103 4.79 -15.72 9.43
C THR A 103 4.67 -16.77 10.53
N ALA A 104 5.42 -16.64 11.64
CA ALA A 104 5.28 -17.52 12.79
C ALA A 104 3.97 -17.28 13.58
N LEU A 105 3.27 -16.16 13.36
CA LEU A 105 1.99 -15.88 14.00
C LEU A 105 0.93 -16.94 13.67
N LYS A 106 0.93 -17.51 12.46
CA LYS A 106 0.03 -18.64 12.10
C LYS A 106 0.26 -19.88 12.96
N HIS A 107 1.45 -20.04 13.52
CA HIS A 107 1.79 -21.17 14.39
C HIS A 107 1.57 -20.86 15.87
N ASP A 108 1.11 -19.65 16.19
CA ASP A 108 0.74 -19.28 17.54
C ASP A 108 -0.54 -20.03 17.96
N LYS A 109 -0.54 -20.54 19.20
CA LYS A 109 -1.64 -21.36 19.76
C LYS A 109 -2.98 -20.59 19.84
N TRP A 110 -2.98 -19.28 19.64
CA TRP A 110 -4.14 -18.39 19.72
C TRP A 110 -4.64 -17.92 18.36
N PHE A 111 -3.87 -18.15 17.29
CA PHE A 111 -4.20 -17.65 15.95
C PHE A 111 -5.59 -18.09 15.48
N GLU A 112 -5.90 -19.39 15.56
CA GLU A 112 -7.23 -19.90 15.16
C GLU A 112 -8.36 -19.32 16.01
N LYS A 113 -8.11 -19.05 17.30
CA LYS A 113 -9.12 -18.41 18.17
C LYS A 113 -9.38 -16.97 17.78
N TRP A 114 -8.34 -16.26 17.34
CA TRP A 114 -8.48 -14.93 16.80
C TRP A 114 -9.29 -14.96 15.49
N ILE A 115 -8.98 -15.87 14.56
CA ILE A 115 -9.74 -16.06 13.33
C ILE A 115 -11.22 -16.37 13.64
N ASP A 116 -11.49 -17.31 14.54
CA ASP A 116 -12.86 -17.66 14.95
C ASP A 116 -13.62 -16.45 15.52
N ALA A 117 -12.97 -15.64 16.35
CA ALA A 117 -13.56 -14.42 16.89
C ALA A 117 -13.85 -13.39 15.78
N SER A 118 -12.94 -13.24 14.81
CA SER A 118 -13.11 -12.34 13.67
C SER A 118 -14.22 -12.79 12.72
N GLU A 119 -14.34 -14.09 12.42
CA GLU A 119 -15.45 -14.64 11.61
C GLU A 119 -16.80 -14.41 12.31
N LYS A 120 -16.89 -14.64 13.63
CA LYS A 120 -18.11 -14.30 14.41
C LYS A 120 -18.47 -12.82 14.31
N CYS A 121 -17.48 -11.92 14.30
CA CYS A 121 -17.74 -10.50 14.12
C CYS A 121 -18.36 -10.21 12.74
N VAL A 122 -17.92 -10.91 11.69
CA VAL A 122 -18.51 -10.82 10.35
C VAL A 122 -19.93 -11.37 10.32
N GLU A 123 -20.18 -12.54 10.92
CA GLU A 123 -21.52 -13.14 11.02
C GLU A 123 -22.53 -12.25 11.74
N GLN A 124 -22.08 -11.53 12.76
CA GLN A 124 -22.88 -10.57 13.52
C GLN A 124 -23.06 -9.23 12.80
N GLY A 125 -22.45 -9.05 11.62
CA GLY A 125 -22.53 -7.81 10.83
C GLY A 125 -21.89 -6.62 11.55
N GLN A 126 -20.85 -6.85 12.35
CA GLN A 126 -20.19 -5.78 13.08
C GLN A 126 -19.48 -4.82 12.11
N ASN A 127 -19.44 -3.54 12.49
CA ASN A 127 -18.82 -2.51 11.66
C ASN A 127 -17.34 -2.81 11.38
N LEU A 128 -16.94 -2.72 10.11
CA LEU A 128 -15.58 -2.99 9.60
C LEU A 128 -15.07 -4.42 9.80
N ALA A 129 -15.92 -5.38 10.20
CA ALA A 129 -15.48 -6.75 10.46
C ALA A 129 -14.94 -7.43 9.20
N GLU A 130 -15.57 -7.22 8.03
CA GLU A 130 -15.11 -7.82 6.78
C GLU A 130 -13.76 -7.25 6.35
N THR A 131 -13.58 -5.93 6.44
CA THR A 131 -12.28 -5.28 6.17
C THR A 131 -11.18 -5.92 7.01
N ARG A 132 -11.39 -6.03 8.32
CA ARG A 132 -10.38 -6.56 9.24
C ARG A 132 -10.05 -8.00 8.93
N LEU A 133 -11.05 -8.86 8.74
CA LEU A 133 -10.81 -10.26 8.44
C LEU A 133 -10.10 -10.45 7.10
N ALA A 134 -10.43 -9.65 6.08
CA ALA A 134 -9.71 -9.64 4.80
C ALA A 134 -8.25 -9.21 4.98
N ASP A 135 -8.00 -8.18 5.78
CA ASP A 135 -6.65 -7.71 6.10
C ASP A 135 -5.85 -8.76 6.88
N ILE A 136 -6.47 -9.47 7.82
CA ILE A 136 -5.83 -10.59 8.54
C ILE A 136 -5.44 -11.68 7.56
N TYR A 137 -6.38 -12.17 6.75
CA TYR A 137 -6.09 -13.25 5.82
C TYR A 137 -5.06 -12.85 4.77
N SER A 138 -5.17 -11.66 4.18
CA SER A 138 -4.21 -11.20 3.16
C SER A 138 -2.81 -10.92 3.73
N ALA A 139 -2.69 -10.54 5.01
CA ALA A 139 -1.41 -10.43 5.69
C ALA A 139 -0.84 -11.80 6.07
N CYS A 140 -1.69 -12.72 6.54
CA CYS A 140 -1.25 -14.00 7.09
C CYS A 140 -0.95 -15.05 6.02
N TYR A 141 -1.61 -14.98 4.86
CA TYR A 141 -1.51 -15.98 3.80
C TYR A 141 -0.94 -15.31 2.55
N GLY A 142 0.37 -15.48 2.34
CA GLY A 142 1.04 -15.01 1.12
C GLY A 142 0.96 -16.02 -0.02
N ILE A 143 1.30 -15.59 -1.23
CA ILE A 143 1.25 -16.41 -2.46
C ILE A 143 2.02 -17.74 -2.41
N ASN A 144 2.99 -17.86 -1.50
CA ASN A 144 3.82 -19.05 -1.30
C ASN A 144 3.38 -19.90 -0.11
N ASP A 145 2.32 -19.51 0.59
CA ASP A 145 1.70 -20.30 1.63
C ASP A 145 0.86 -21.43 0.98
N PRO A 146 1.05 -22.71 1.36
CA PRO A 146 0.28 -23.83 0.82
C PRO A 146 -1.24 -23.70 0.98
N GLU A 147 -1.71 -22.91 1.96
CA GLU A 147 -3.13 -22.70 2.26
C GLU A 147 -3.71 -21.47 1.55
N PHE A 148 -2.88 -20.68 0.87
CA PHE A 148 -3.30 -19.42 0.23
C PHE A 148 -4.51 -19.60 -0.70
N GLU A 149 -4.45 -20.57 -1.62
CA GLU A 149 -5.54 -20.82 -2.57
C GLU A 149 -6.87 -21.15 -1.89
N ASN A 150 -6.83 -21.87 -0.76
CA ASN A 150 -8.03 -22.21 0.01
C ASN A 150 -8.67 -20.99 0.66
N LYS A 151 -7.86 -19.98 1.01
CA LYS A 151 -8.33 -18.75 1.66
C LYS A 151 -8.63 -17.63 0.66
N LEU A 152 -8.07 -17.69 -0.54
CA LEU A 152 -8.14 -16.60 -1.50
C LEU A 152 -9.58 -16.23 -1.89
N GLY A 153 -10.45 -17.21 -2.15
CA GLY A 153 -11.85 -16.95 -2.44
C GLY A 153 -12.53 -16.15 -1.31
N ARG A 154 -12.23 -16.49 -0.05
CA ARG A 154 -12.73 -15.78 1.12
C ARG A 154 -12.13 -14.38 1.26
N ILE A 155 -10.83 -14.19 0.99
CA ILE A 155 -10.18 -12.88 0.99
C ILE A 155 -10.87 -11.94 0.00
N VAL A 156 -11.05 -12.41 -1.24
CA VAL A 156 -11.68 -11.64 -2.32
C VAL A 156 -13.13 -11.29 -1.96
N GLU A 157 -13.91 -12.27 -1.50
CA GLU A 157 -15.30 -12.07 -1.08
C GLU A 157 -15.41 -10.98 0.01
N LEU A 158 -14.59 -11.08 1.06
CA LEU A 158 -14.62 -10.12 2.18
C LEU A 158 -14.27 -8.71 1.72
N PHE A 159 -13.24 -8.54 0.89
CA PHE A 159 -12.89 -7.25 0.33
C PHE A 159 -13.99 -6.68 -0.56
N GLU A 160 -14.60 -7.49 -1.42
CA GLU A 160 -15.67 -7.06 -2.32
C GLU A 160 -16.92 -6.64 -1.54
N ILE A 161 -17.30 -7.39 -0.50
CA ILE A 161 -18.41 -7.02 0.40
C ILE A 161 -18.10 -5.72 1.14
N ALA A 162 -16.89 -5.59 1.70
CA ALA A 162 -16.48 -4.40 2.44
C ALA A 162 -16.44 -3.15 1.54
N ALA A 163 -15.89 -3.27 0.33
CA ALA A 163 -15.89 -2.21 -0.67
C ALA A 163 -17.32 -1.84 -1.09
N ALA A 164 -18.21 -2.81 -1.31
CA ALA A 164 -19.62 -2.54 -1.61
C ALA A 164 -20.36 -1.80 -0.48
N LYS A 165 -19.90 -1.95 0.77
CA LYS A 165 -20.38 -1.20 1.94
C LYS A 165 -19.73 0.18 2.10
N HIS A 166 -18.95 0.65 1.11
CA HIS A 166 -18.19 1.91 1.18
C HIS A 166 -17.21 1.96 2.36
N GLN A 167 -16.64 0.81 2.73
CA GLN A 167 -15.52 0.75 3.66
C GLN A 167 -14.24 1.10 2.88
N SER A 168 -13.92 2.39 2.84
CA SER A 168 -12.78 2.98 2.12
C SER A 168 -11.45 2.24 2.32
N MET A 169 -11.13 1.84 3.55
CA MET A 169 -9.89 1.14 3.86
C MET A 169 -9.83 -0.25 3.20
N ALA A 170 -10.96 -0.96 3.12
CA ALA A 170 -11.03 -2.21 2.35
C ALA A 170 -10.83 -1.95 0.85
N ALA A 171 -11.39 -0.89 0.29
CA ALA A 171 -11.14 -0.55 -1.11
C ALA A 171 -9.64 -0.26 -1.35
N LEU A 172 -8.99 0.50 -0.46
CA LEU A 172 -7.54 0.74 -0.54
C LEU A 172 -6.72 -0.55 -0.46
N ASN A 173 -7.01 -1.38 0.55
CA ASN A 173 -6.24 -2.60 0.78
C ASN A 173 -6.50 -3.65 -0.30
N TYR A 174 -7.73 -3.73 -0.83
CA TYR A 174 -8.03 -4.62 -1.94
C TYR A 174 -7.34 -4.19 -3.23
N GLY A 175 -7.33 -2.89 -3.55
CA GLY A 175 -6.56 -2.36 -4.68
C GLY A 175 -5.08 -2.75 -4.58
N ARG A 176 -4.47 -2.57 -3.40
CA ARG A 176 -3.08 -2.99 -3.13
C ARG A 176 -2.90 -4.51 -3.24
N PHE A 177 -3.86 -5.31 -2.75
CA PHE A 177 -3.81 -6.76 -2.84
C PHE A 177 -3.86 -7.24 -4.30
N ILE A 178 -4.66 -6.58 -5.15
CA ILE A 178 -4.68 -6.82 -6.60
C ILE A 178 -3.31 -6.50 -7.21
N GLU A 179 -2.76 -5.32 -6.96
CA GLU A 179 -1.47 -4.89 -7.53
C GLU A 179 -0.31 -5.79 -7.11
N ASN A 180 -0.23 -6.13 -5.83
CA ASN A 180 0.91 -6.81 -5.25
C ASN A 180 0.82 -8.34 -5.36
N THR A 181 -0.39 -8.89 -5.40
CA THR A 181 -0.62 -10.34 -5.35
C THR A 181 -1.33 -10.85 -6.60
N LEU A 182 -2.58 -10.43 -6.82
CA LEU A 182 -3.46 -11.06 -7.84
C LEU A 182 -3.09 -10.73 -9.29
N SER A 183 -2.33 -9.68 -9.51
CA SER A 183 -1.82 -9.27 -10.82
C SER A 183 -0.33 -9.58 -11.04
N SER A 184 0.32 -10.22 -10.06
CA SER A 184 1.73 -10.57 -10.14
C SER A 184 1.98 -11.67 -11.19
N GLU A 185 3.16 -11.64 -11.81
CA GLU A 185 3.57 -12.70 -12.75
C GLU A 185 3.70 -14.06 -12.05
N GLU A 186 4.14 -14.07 -10.78
CA GLU A 186 4.20 -15.29 -9.97
C GLU A 186 2.81 -15.94 -9.83
N TYR A 187 1.78 -15.14 -9.57
CA TYR A 187 0.42 -15.65 -9.43
C TYR A 187 -0.17 -16.10 -10.77
N LYS A 188 0.09 -15.33 -11.82
CA LYS A 188 -0.30 -15.67 -13.19
C LYS A 188 0.29 -17.01 -13.64
N GLN A 189 1.56 -17.28 -13.34
CA GLN A 189 2.24 -18.53 -13.68
C GLN A 189 1.64 -19.76 -12.97
N LYS A 190 1.06 -19.57 -11.78
CA LYS A 190 0.34 -20.62 -11.06
C LYS A 190 -1.06 -20.91 -11.64
N ASN A 191 -1.47 -20.22 -12.71
CA ASN A 191 -2.82 -20.26 -13.31
C ASN A 191 -3.94 -20.02 -12.28
N GLY A 192 -3.71 -19.06 -11.37
CA GLY A 192 -4.67 -18.74 -10.31
C GLY A 192 -6.03 -18.34 -10.88
N ILE A 193 -7.09 -19.02 -10.44
CA ILE A 193 -8.48 -18.80 -10.91
C ILE A 193 -8.96 -17.38 -10.60
N ASN A 194 -8.42 -16.76 -9.55
CA ASN A 194 -8.71 -15.40 -9.13
C ASN A 194 -7.71 -14.36 -9.68
N TYR A 195 -7.00 -14.65 -10.77
CA TYR A 195 -6.10 -13.66 -11.39
C TYR A 195 -6.88 -12.39 -11.73
N ARG A 196 -6.33 -11.24 -11.38
CA ARG A 196 -6.91 -9.92 -11.67
C ARG A 196 -5.90 -9.12 -12.50
N PRO A 197 -6.31 -8.51 -13.62
CA PRO A 197 -5.51 -7.50 -14.30
C PRO A 197 -5.07 -6.39 -13.33
N PHE A 198 -3.86 -5.86 -13.52
CA PHE A 198 -3.33 -4.77 -12.70
C PHE A 198 -4.27 -3.55 -12.67
N ASP A 199 -4.89 -3.23 -13.81
CA ASP A 199 -5.80 -2.08 -13.95
C ASP A 199 -7.10 -2.22 -13.15
N ASP A 200 -7.49 -3.43 -12.70
CA ASP A 200 -8.69 -3.63 -11.89
C ASP A 200 -8.59 -2.88 -10.54
N ALA A 201 -7.38 -2.74 -9.99
CA ALA A 201 -7.10 -2.03 -8.75
C ALA A 201 -7.54 -0.56 -8.78
N LYS A 202 -7.48 0.07 -9.97
CA LYS A 202 -7.80 1.48 -10.18
C LYS A 202 -9.18 1.86 -9.65
N SER A 203 -10.18 1.00 -9.91
CA SER A 203 -11.57 1.27 -9.53
C SER A 203 -11.73 1.41 -8.01
N TYR A 204 -11.02 0.58 -7.24
CA TYR A 204 -11.04 0.61 -5.79
C TYR A 204 -10.31 1.81 -5.20
N PHE A 205 -9.18 2.22 -5.79
CA PHE A 205 -8.51 3.47 -5.37
C PHE A 205 -9.38 4.71 -5.64
N LEU A 206 -10.05 4.77 -6.80
CA LEU A 206 -10.97 5.85 -7.11
C LEU A 206 -12.18 5.88 -6.16
N GLN A 207 -12.69 4.71 -5.78
CA GLN A 207 -13.72 4.60 -4.77
C GLN A 207 -13.22 5.15 -3.42
N ALA A 208 -12.05 4.72 -2.95
CA ALA A 208 -11.51 5.18 -1.68
C ALA A 208 -11.33 6.71 -1.64
N ILE A 209 -10.89 7.34 -2.73
CA ILE A 209 -10.79 8.80 -2.83
C ILE A 209 -12.16 9.47 -2.70
N LYS A 210 -13.19 8.88 -3.31
CA LYS A 210 -14.56 9.38 -3.21
C LYS A 210 -15.09 9.26 -1.79
N ASP A 211 -14.88 8.11 -1.15
CA ASP A 211 -15.40 7.78 0.17
C ASP A 211 -14.66 8.58 1.28
N GLU A 212 -13.37 8.89 1.10
CA GLU A 212 -12.54 9.62 2.08
C GLU A 212 -12.46 11.13 1.86
N LYS A 213 -13.25 11.68 0.94
CA LYS A 213 -13.19 13.12 0.64
C LYS A 213 -13.51 13.96 1.88
N GLY A 214 -12.59 14.87 2.24
CA GLY A 214 -12.70 15.75 3.39
C GLY A 214 -12.38 15.10 4.74
N THR A 215 -11.92 13.84 4.75
CA THR A 215 -11.44 13.17 5.96
C THR A 215 -9.92 13.29 6.09
N GLN A 216 -9.39 12.86 7.23
CA GLN A 216 -7.94 12.77 7.44
C GLN A 216 -7.23 11.73 6.55
N PHE A 217 -7.98 10.84 5.88
CA PHE A 217 -7.42 9.77 5.05
C PHE A 217 -7.45 10.09 3.55
N GLU A 218 -8.06 11.21 3.13
CA GLU A 218 -8.12 11.65 1.73
C GLU A 218 -6.74 11.63 1.06
N ALA A 219 -5.73 12.16 1.75
CA ALA A 219 -4.37 12.24 1.24
C ALA A 219 -3.79 10.84 0.93
N SER A 220 -4.02 9.86 1.80
CA SER A 220 -3.54 8.49 1.60
C SER A 220 -4.22 7.81 0.42
N ALA A 221 -5.51 8.07 0.22
CA ALA A 221 -6.24 7.54 -0.94
C ALA A 221 -5.75 8.17 -2.26
N ASN A 222 -5.45 9.47 -2.27
CA ASN A 222 -4.85 10.14 -3.43
C ASN A 222 -3.43 9.62 -3.70
N GLU A 223 -2.63 9.36 -2.67
CA GLU A 223 -1.30 8.74 -2.83
C GLU A 223 -1.38 7.35 -3.46
N ALA A 224 -2.35 6.53 -3.06
CA ALA A 224 -2.52 5.18 -3.62
C ALA A 224 -2.79 5.21 -5.14
N ILE A 225 -3.71 6.05 -5.62
CA ILE A 225 -3.97 6.14 -7.07
C ILE A 225 -2.77 6.72 -7.85
N MET A 226 -2.00 7.63 -7.25
CA MET A 226 -0.82 8.16 -7.92
C MET A 226 0.28 7.11 -8.04
N TRP A 227 0.51 6.31 -6.99
CA TRP A 227 1.43 5.17 -7.05
C TRP A 227 0.99 4.12 -8.06
N HIS A 228 -0.32 3.86 -8.18
CA HIS A 228 -0.85 3.01 -9.25
C HIS A 228 -0.44 3.52 -10.63
N TYR A 229 -0.56 4.82 -10.90
CA TYR A 229 -0.11 5.40 -12.18
C TYR A 229 1.41 5.36 -12.37
N VAL A 230 2.19 5.56 -11.30
CA VAL A 230 3.66 5.38 -11.35
C VAL A 230 4.00 3.95 -11.78
N GLU A 231 3.36 2.94 -11.20
CA GLU A 231 3.63 1.54 -11.55
C GLU A 231 3.13 1.19 -12.96
N CYS A 232 2.01 1.74 -13.40
CA CYS A 232 1.55 1.66 -14.79
C CYS A 232 2.59 2.25 -15.77
N MET A 233 3.16 3.42 -15.48
CA MET A 233 4.20 4.03 -16.31
C MET A 233 5.48 3.20 -16.34
N LYS A 234 5.90 2.66 -15.19
CA LYS A 234 7.05 1.75 -15.10
C LYS A 234 6.83 0.47 -15.91
N ARG A 235 5.65 -0.15 -15.83
CA ARG A 235 5.30 -1.33 -16.64
C ARG A 235 5.34 -1.04 -18.14
N ILE A 236 4.86 0.14 -18.57
CA ILE A 236 4.98 0.57 -19.97
C ILE A 236 6.44 0.79 -20.34
N LEU A 237 7.22 1.47 -19.50
CA LEU A 237 8.65 1.65 -19.75
C LEU A 237 9.32 0.30 -19.96
N TYR A 238 9.10 -0.68 -19.08
CA TYR A 238 9.70 -2.00 -19.24
C TYR A 238 9.22 -2.73 -20.51
N SER A 239 7.92 -2.67 -20.82
CA SER A 239 7.40 -3.24 -22.07
C SER A 239 8.00 -2.56 -23.32
N SER A 240 8.29 -1.27 -23.23
CA SER A 240 8.88 -0.49 -24.33
C SER A 240 10.32 -0.86 -24.62
N LEU A 241 11.02 -1.33 -23.60
CA LEU A 241 12.38 -1.82 -23.73
C LEU A 241 12.43 -3.10 -24.56
N ASP A 242 11.48 -4.03 -24.37
CA ASP A 242 11.35 -5.23 -25.22
C ASP A 242 11.00 -4.85 -26.67
N VAL A 243 10.02 -3.97 -26.85
CA VAL A 243 9.58 -3.48 -28.17
C VAL A 243 10.71 -2.77 -28.95
N TYR A 244 11.57 -2.02 -28.26
CA TYR A 244 12.77 -1.41 -28.85
C TYR A 244 13.66 -2.47 -29.51
N PHE A 245 13.96 -3.57 -28.81
CA PHE A 245 14.83 -4.63 -29.34
C PHE A 245 14.18 -5.48 -30.43
N GLU A 246 12.85 -5.64 -30.37
CA GLU A 246 12.07 -6.27 -31.44
C GLU A 246 11.91 -5.39 -32.70
N LYS A 247 12.34 -4.13 -32.65
CA LYS A 247 12.23 -3.13 -33.73
C LYS A 247 10.77 -2.83 -34.11
N ASN A 248 9.89 -2.85 -33.13
CA ASN A 248 8.47 -2.54 -33.25
C ASN A 248 8.19 -1.05 -32.91
N ASP A 249 7.06 -0.51 -33.36
CA ASP A 249 6.69 0.91 -33.15
C ASP A 249 6.32 1.23 -31.69
N LEU A 250 6.95 2.26 -31.12
CA LEU A 250 6.74 2.75 -29.75
C LEU A 250 5.62 3.79 -29.60
N THR A 251 5.00 4.24 -30.70
CA THR A 251 4.04 5.37 -30.69
C THR A 251 2.82 5.10 -29.79
N GLY A 252 2.28 3.88 -29.81
CA GLY A 252 1.16 3.50 -28.95
C GLY A 252 1.50 3.55 -27.45
N MET A 253 2.75 3.25 -27.09
CA MET A 253 3.21 3.29 -25.70
C MET A 253 3.41 4.71 -25.18
N TYR A 254 3.89 5.62 -26.05
CA TYR A 254 4.02 7.04 -25.73
C TYR A 254 2.68 7.67 -25.36
N SER A 255 1.63 7.37 -26.12
CA SER A 255 0.27 7.85 -25.81
C SER A 255 -0.18 7.40 -24.42
N LYS A 256 0.06 6.13 -24.06
CA LYS A 256 -0.35 5.58 -22.76
C LYS A 256 0.40 6.23 -21.59
N ILE A 257 1.72 6.41 -21.69
CA ILE A 257 2.51 7.09 -20.65
C ILE A 257 2.03 8.51 -20.42
N ASN A 258 1.75 9.26 -21.49
CA ASN A 258 1.22 10.62 -21.36
C ASN A 258 -0.16 10.63 -20.70
N THR A 259 -1.04 9.69 -21.05
CA THR A 259 -2.33 9.55 -20.38
C THR A 259 -2.14 9.29 -18.88
N TYR A 260 -1.31 8.32 -18.48
CA TYR A 260 -1.10 8.03 -17.05
C TYR A 260 -0.44 9.18 -16.30
N TYR A 261 0.52 9.87 -16.91
CA TYR A 261 1.11 11.07 -16.32
C TYR A 261 0.05 12.15 -16.09
N GLN A 262 -0.78 12.44 -17.09
CA GLN A 262 -1.85 13.43 -16.98
C GLN A 262 -2.91 13.04 -15.95
N GLU A 263 -3.28 11.76 -15.88
CA GLU A 263 -4.21 11.27 -14.87
C GLU A 263 -3.62 11.40 -13.45
N ALA A 264 -2.36 11.05 -13.23
CA ALA A 264 -1.71 11.19 -11.93
C ALA A 264 -1.64 12.65 -11.46
N GLN A 265 -1.34 13.57 -12.38
CA GLN A 265 -1.28 15.01 -12.10
C GLN A 265 -2.60 15.59 -11.55
N LYS A 266 -3.75 14.98 -11.85
CA LYS A 266 -5.06 15.40 -11.30
C LYS A 266 -5.13 15.25 -9.77
N TYR A 267 -4.45 14.25 -9.22
CA TYR A 267 -4.49 13.90 -7.80
C TYR A 267 -3.35 14.53 -6.99
N LEU A 268 -2.32 15.04 -7.67
CA LEU A 268 -1.11 15.60 -7.06
C LEU A 268 -1.41 16.75 -6.09
N LYS A 269 -2.42 17.58 -6.37
CA LYS A 269 -2.80 18.71 -5.50
C LYS A 269 -3.32 18.27 -4.12
N ASN A 270 -3.88 17.06 -4.04
CA ASN A 270 -4.45 16.48 -2.83
C ASN A 270 -3.55 15.39 -2.23
N GLY A 271 -2.31 15.26 -2.71
CA GLY A 271 -1.32 14.33 -2.17
C GLY A 271 -0.86 14.73 -0.77
N GLY A 272 -0.52 13.73 0.05
CA GLY A 272 0.02 13.91 1.40
C GLY A 272 1.54 14.04 1.41
N VAL A 273 2.16 13.41 2.41
CA VAL A 273 3.60 13.48 2.69
C VAL A 273 4.44 12.90 1.54
N MET A 274 3.92 11.92 0.80
CA MET A 274 4.66 11.24 -0.27
C MET A 274 4.59 11.96 -1.62
N LYS A 275 3.85 13.06 -1.71
CA LYS A 275 3.57 13.77 -2.97
C LYS A 275 4.84 14.08 -3.77
N GLU A 276 5.88 14.64 -3.13
CA GLU A 276 7.11 15.05 -3.82
C GLU A 276 7.86 13.84 -4.40
N SER A 277 7.96 12.74 -3.64
CA SER A 277 8.59 11.50 -4.10
C SER A 277 7.82 10.83 -5.24
N ILE A 278 6.49 10.91 -5.21
CA ILE A 278 5.62 10.44 -6.29
C ILE A 278 5.82 11.30 -7.54
N GLU A 279 5.85 12.63 -7.39
CA GLU A 279 6.08 13.56 -8.49
C GLU A 279 7.44 13.33 -9.16
N GLU A 280 8.49 13.15 -8.36
CA GLU A 280 9.82 12.77 -8.84
C GLU A 280 9.76 11.45 -9.62
N SER A 281 9.10 10.43 -9.08
CA SER A 281 8.94 9.13 -9.75
C SER A 281 8.19 9.24 -11.09
N LEU A 282 7.10 10.01 -11.14
CA LEU A 282 6.35 10.27 -12.38
C LEU A 282 7.22 10.95 -13.44
N ASN A 283 7.98 11.97 -13.04
CA ASN A 283 8.89 12.68 -13.93
C ASN A 283 10.05 11.79 -14.40
N ASP A 284 10.60 10.96 -13.53
CA ASP A 284 11.67 10.02 -13.83
C ASP A 284 11.22 8.99 -14.87
N TYR A 285 10.10 8.28 -14.63
CA TYR A 285 9.63 7.27 -15.58
C TYR A 285 9.24 7.85 -16.93
N ARG A 286 8.66 9.06 -16.94
CA ARG A 286 8.41 9.78 -18.20
C ARG A 286 9.71 10.13 -18.92
N THR A 287 10.69 10.67 -18.21
CA THR A 287 11.99 11.05 -18.78
C THR A 287 12.74 9.84 -19.32
N TYR A 288 12.76 8.72 -18.59
CA TYR A 288 13.38 7.49 -19.04
C TYR A 288 12.71 6.93 -20.30
N PHE A 289 11.39 7.00 -20.39
CA PHE A 289 10.69 6.59 -21.61
C PHE A 289 11.03 7.51 -22.80
N GLU A 290 11.07 8.82 -22.58
CA GLU A 290 11.46 9.80 -23.60
C GLU A 290 12.93 9.61 -24.05
N LEU A 291 13.83 9.15 -23.18
CA LEU A 291 15.19 8.74 -23.55
C LEU A 291 15.22 7.47 -24.39
N VAL A 292 14.32 6.50 -24.14
CA VAL A 292 14.17 5.30 -25.00
C VAL A 292 13.65 5.69 -26.38
N LEU A 293 12.70 6.64 -26.45
CA LEU A 293 12.24 7.18 -27.74
C LEU A 293 13.37 7.86 -28.51
N LEU A 294 14.17 8.70 -27.84
CA LEU A 294 15.34 9.32 -28.45
C LEU A 294 16.32 8.25 -28.94
N ALA A 295 16.57 7.20 -28.14
CA ALA A 295 17.42 6.08 -28.55
C ALA A 295 16.90 5.40 -29.82
N ASP A 296 15.59 5.18 -29.93
CA ASP A 296 14.98 4.56 -31.11
C ASP A 296 15.14 5.42 -32.37
N GLU A 297 14.99 6.74 -32.25
CA GLU A 297 15.21 7.69 -33.34
C GLU A 297 16.69 7.71 -33.77
N LEU A 298 17.61 7.78 -32.81
CA LEU A 298 19.04 7.86 -33.07
C LEU A 298 19.63 6.54 -33.57
N ARG A 299 19.02 5.40 -33.24
CA ARG A 299 19.47 4.08 -33.72
C ARG A 299 19.47 3.99 -35.25
N LEU A 300 18.62 4.75 -35.93
CA LEU A 300 18.58 4.81 -37.40
C LEU A 300 19.83 5.46 -38.01
N ILE A 301 20.65 6.13 -37.20
CA ILE A 301 21.90 6.74 -37.60
C ILE A 301 23.03 5.71 -37.36
N PRO A 302 23.78 5.29 -38.40
CA PRO A 302 24.79 4.23 -38.27
C PRO A 302 25.84 4.46 -37.18
N SER A 303 26.23 5.71 -36.93
CA SER A 303 27.20 6.07 -35.89
C SER A 303 26.64 6.02 -34.45
N PHE A 304 25.32 5.93 -34.29
CA PHE A 304 24.64 5.92 -33.01
C PHE A 304 24.04 4.56 -32.64
N SER A 305 23.86 3.63 -33.59
CA SER A 305 23.23 2.33 -33.31
C SER A 305 23.88 1.58 -32.13
N GLU A 306 25.22 1.50 -32.07
CA GLU A 306 25.90 0.83 -30.95
C GLU A 306 25.72 1.60 -29.62
N ILE A 307 25.70 2.93 -29.68
CA ILE A 307 25.55 3.81 -28.51
C ILE A 307 24.14 3.65 -27.91
N THR A 308 23.11 3.68 -28.75
CA THR A 308 21.71 3.58 -28.32
C THR A 308 21.40 2.20 -27.78
N ASP A 309 21.89 1.14 -28.44
CA ASP A 309 21.72 -0.24 -27.97
C ASP A 309 22.44 -0.47 -26.62
N ASN A 310 23.67 0.04 -26.45
CA ASN A 310 24.37 0.00 -25.16
C ASN A 310 23.61 0.78 -24.07
N PHE A 311 23.03 1.94 -24.39
CA PHE A 311 22.25 2.72 -23.43
C PHE A 311 20.98 2.00 -22.99
N VAL A 312 20.14 1.58 -23.94
CA VAL A 312 18.87 0.90 -23.65
C VAL A 312 19.13 -0.42 -22.93
N TRP A 313 20.15 -1.19 -23.35
CA TRP A 313 20.54 -2.41 -22.65
C TRP A 313 20.93 -2.16 -21.19
N GLN A 314 21.64 -1.07 -20.89
CA GLN A 314 22.02 -0.71 -19.52
C GLN A 314 20.84 -0.21 -18.67
N ILE A 315 19.72 0.22 -19.28
CA ILE A 315 18.45 0.40 -18.57
C ILE A 315 17.84 -0.98 -18.26
N ILE A 316 17.93 -1.93 -19.19
CA ILE A 316 17.36 -3.28 -19.05
C ILE A 316 18.17 -4.19 -18.14
N LYS A 317 19.46 -3.95 -17.85
CA LYS A 317 20.40 -4.88 -17.17
C LYS A 317 19.86 -5.66 -15.94
N LYS A 318 18.77 -5.23 -15.30
CA LYS A 318 17.98 -6.07 -14.36
C LYS A 318 17.34 -7.33 -14.97
N HIS A 319 17.14 -7.42 -16.29
CA HIS A 319 16.42 -8.49 -16.98
C HIS A 319 17.31 -9.36 -17.91
N TYR A 320 18.47 -8.86 -18.37
CA TYR A 320 19.43 -9.63 -19.19
C TYR A 320 20.87 -9.37 -18.73
N PRO A 321 21.43 -10.14 -17.78
CA PRO A 321 22.72 -9.85 -17.16
C PRO A 321 23.95 -10.09 -18.05
N ASP A 322 23.81 -10.86 -19.14
CA ASP A 322 24.95 -11.49 -19.84
C ASP A 322 25.39 -10.80 -21.15
N ALA A 323 24.81 -9.66 -21.55
CA ALA A 323 25.27 -8.99 -22.77
C ALA A 323 26.55 -8.16 -22.54
N PRO A 324 27.45 -8.12 -23.53
CA PRO A 324 28.72 -7.40 -23.42
C PRO A 324 28.47 -5.89 -23.49
N VAL A 325 28.67 -5.18 -22.38
CA VAL A 325 28.73 -3.71 -22.37
C VAL A 325 30.03 -3.28 -23.02
N THR A 326 29.94 -2.56 -24.13
CA THR A 326 31.11 -1.98 -24.81
C THR A 326 31.27 -0.50 -24.48
N ILE A 327 30.20 0.21 -24.12
CA ILE A 327 30.22 1.65 -23.84
C ILE A 327 29.48 1.95 -22.51
N PRO A 328 30.08 2.69 -21.55
CA PRO A 328 29.44 3.05 -20.30
C PRO A 328 28.14 3.85 -20.48
N LYS A 329 27.13 3.63 -19.62
CA LYS A 329 25.81 4.29 -19.67
C LYS A 329 25.90 5.81 -19.73
N GLU A 330 26.72 6.41 -18.88
CA GLU A 330 26.88 7.87 -18.81
C GLU A 330 27.53 8.43 -20.08
N GLU A 331 28.46 7.69 -20.70
CA GLU A 331 29.03 8.07 -22.00
C GLU A 331 27.99 7.99 -23.11
N CYS A 332 27.18 6.92 -23.15
CA CYS A 332 26.10 6.82 -24.12
C CYS A 332 25.10 7.96 -23.98
N LEU A 333 24.67 8.22 -22.74
CA LEU A 333 23.74 9.30 -22.42
C LEU A 333 24.30 10.66 -22.84
N MET A 334 25.58 10.90 -22.57
CA MET A 334 26.23 12.16 -22.95
C MET A 334 26.21 12.36 -24.47
N ARG A 335 26.62 11.34 -25.24
CA ARG A 335 26.63 11.41 -26.71
C ARG A 335 25.23 11.63 -27.28
N MET A 336 24.23 10.93 -26.75
CA MET A 336 22.82 11.12 -27.15
C MET A 336 22.31 12.53 -26.80
N ALA A 337 22.61 13.03 -25.60
CA ALA A 337 22.20 14.36 -25.14
C ALA A 337 22.82 15.49 -25.97
N THR A 338 24.13 15.42 -26.24
CA THR A 338 24.82 16.39 -27.10
C THR A 338 24.23 16.41 -28.50
N TYR A 339 24.04 15.23 -29.10
CA TYR A 339 23.44 15.12 -30.43
C TYR A 339 22.02 15.69 -30.47
N PHE A 340 21.21 15.40 -29.45
CA PHE A 340 19.86 15.93 -29.32
C PHE A 340 19.83 17.46 -29.29
N VAL A 341 20.73 18.10 -28.55
CA VAL A 341 20.81 19.56 -28.48
C VAL A 341 21.23 20.17 -29.81
N GLU A 342 22.23 19.60 -30.47
CA GLU A 342 22.73 20.06 -31.78
C GLU A 342 21.66 19.92 -32.89
N HIS A 343 20.86 18.86 -32.85
CA HIS A 343 19.89 18.50 -33.89
C HIS A 343 18.43 18.66 -33.44
N LYS A 344 18.17 19.44 -32.39
CA LYS A 344 16.85 19.58 -31.73
C LYS A 344 15.71 19.80 -32.73
N LYS A 345 15.89 20.71 -33.69
CA LYS A 345 14.84 21.07 -34.67
C LYS A 345 14.42 19.91 -35.57
N GLU A 346 15.30 18.93 -35.79
CA GLU A 346 15.00 17.75 -36.60
C GLU A 346 14.29 16.68 -35.77
N LEU A 347 14.82 16.38 -34.59
CA LEU A 347 14.32 15.34 -33.70
C LEU A 347 12.96 15.70 -33.06
N THR A 348 12.62 16.98 -32.96
CA THR A 348 11.32 17.42 -32.42
C THR A 348 10.25 17.68 -33.47
N ARG A 349 10.46 17.32 -34.76
CA ARG A 349 9.46 17.61 -35.81
C ARG A 349 8.14 16.86 -35.61
N ASN A 350 8.25 15.62 -35.16
CA ASN A 350 7.10 14.71 -35.06
C ASN A 350 6.81 14.31 -33.60
N ARG A 351 7.62 14.75 -32.64
CA ARG A 351 7.48 14.41 -31.22
C ARG A 351 7.82 15.59 -30.33
N ASN A 352 7.01 15.74 -29.27
CA ASN A 352 7.25 16.71 -28.21
C ASN A 352 7.82 16.00 -26.99
N TYR A 353 8.96 16.48 -26.52
CA TYR A 353 9.58 16.03 -25.27
C TYR A 353 9.05 16.85 -24.10
N SER A 354 9.00 16.25 -22.91
CA SER A 354 8.51 16.95 -21.72
C SER A 354 9.50 17.99 -21.22
N GLN A 355 9.02 18.93 -20.39
CA GLN A 355 9.90 19.87 -19.70
C GLN A 355 10.90 19.13 -18.78
N ALA A 356 10.44 18.10 -18.07
CA ALA A 356 11.30 17.27 -17.23
C ALA A 356 12.46 16.64 -18.01
N PHE A 357 12.21 16.22 -19.26
CA PHE A 357 13.27 15.72 -20.14
C PHE A 357 14.27 16.81 -20.54
N TYR A 358 13.80 18.00 -20.92
CA TYR A 358 14.71 19.12 -21.22
C TYR A 358 15.57 19.49 -20.01
N ASP A 359 14.95 19.61 -18.83
CA ASP A 359 15.64 19.92 -17.57
C ASP A 359 16.67 18.83 -17.25
N PHE A 360 16.33 17.56 -17.49
CA PHE A 360 17.24 16.43 -17.32
C PHE A 360 18.45 16.52 -18.25
N ILE A 361 18.23 16.77 -19.56
CA ILE A 361 19.30 16.91 -20.55
C ILE A 361 20.22 18.10 -20.19
N GLU A 362 19.67 19.25 -19.84
CA GLU A 362 20.44 20.44 -19.45
C GLU A 362 21.28 20.18 -18.19
N LYS A 363 20.69 19.56 -17.17
CA LYS A 363 21.39 19.19 -15.94
C LYS A 363 22.53 18.18 -16.19
N ARG A 364 22.42 17.34 -17.21
CA ARG A 364 23.48 16.38 -17.57
C ARG A 364 24.62 17.07 -18.30
N LEU A 365 24.33 17.99 -19.20
CA LEU A 365 25.34 18.72 -19.97
C LEU A 365 26.13 19.75 -19.12
N THR A 366 25.52 20.27 -18.05
CA THR A 366 26.17 21.21 -17.11
C THR A 366 27.08 20.57 -16.06
N LYS A 367 27.16 19.24 -16.01
CA LYS A 367 28.09 18.49 -15.13
C LYS A 367 29.47 18.25 -15.77
N ILE A 368 29.71 18.85 -16.93
CA ILE A 368 31.01 18.97 -17.61
C ILE A 368 31.59 20.33 -17.23
#